data_AF-M6ZMN1-F1
#
_entry.id   AF-M6ZMN1-F1
#
_cell.length_a   1.000
_cell.length_b   1.000
_cell.length_c   1.000
_cell.angle_alpha   90.00
_cell.angle_beta   90.00
_cell.angle_gamma   90.00
#
_symmetry.space_group_name_H-M   'P 1'
#
loop_
_entity.id
_entity.type
_entity.pdbx_description
1 polymer ?
#
loop_
_entity_poly.entity_id
_entity_poly.type
_entity_poly.pdbx_seq_one_letter_code
_entity_poly.pdbx_strand_id
1 'polypeptide(L)'
;LFSDYIFCFFRVDSKIQSLDEIVSLDSTKEHGWEITLQKIDPVAFSDSYLKGQKNSNIQLEAYEAPGVYILPEESIQTAFIVKKFIAPKNWKGSGLAVRLGTLTDKDKTYLNGTLIGETGDMNSTLPQAYDKIRIYQIPNGLIRKDEVNILVIEVKKYFQKEIGIEQDKTAIGDSLLIQKELLETEYIKILLLMIYTTAGVYFLFLYLRRRADRENLYYGLFTIFARFISIFKKSD
;
A
#
# COMPACT_ATOMS: atom_id res chain seq x y z
N LEU A 1 37.58 24.46 23.96
CA LEU A 1 37.89 23.15 24.58
C LEU A 1 36.60 22.35 24.64
N PHE A 2 36.54 21.30 23.81
CA PHE A 2 35.52 20.23 23.72
C PHE A 2 34.11 20.66 23.25
N SER A 3 33.74 20.49 21.97
CA SER A 3 33.58 19.26 21.14
C SER A 3 32.16 18.71 21.22
N ASP A 4 31.45 18.92 20.12
CA ASP A 4 30.65 17.93 19.38
C ASP A 4 29.96 16.83 20.16
N TYR A 5 28.66 17.01 20.39
CA TYR A 5 27.69 15.94 20.16
C TYR A 5 26.52 16.51 19.39
N ILE A 6 26.68 16.57 18.06
CA ILE A 6 25.57 16.62 17.12
C ILE A 6 24.82 15.30 17.30
N PHE A 7 23.80 15.33 18.16
CA PHE A 7 22.73 14.33 18.19
C PHE A 7 21.90 14.52 16.91
N CYS A 8 22.43 14.04 15.79
CA CYS A 8 21.63 13.80 14.60
C CYS A 8 20.78 12.57 14.93
N PHE A 9 19.60 12.81 15.47
CA PHE A 9 18.59 11.79 15.76
C PHE A 9 18.32 11.04 14.45
N PHE A 10 18.87 9.83 14.31
CA PHE A 10 18.30 8.83 13.44
C PHE A 10 16.83 8.73 13.86
N ARG A 11 15.91 9.09 12.97
CA ARG A 11 14.48 8.84 13.15
C ARG A 11 14.38 7.33 13.41
N VAL A 12 14.04 6.97 14.64
CA VAL A 12 14.16 5.61 15.17
C VAL A 12 13.46 4.65 14.22
N ASP A 13 14.16 3.64 13.72
CA ASP A 13 13.55 2.59 12.90
C ASP A 13 12.48 1.88 13.72
N SER A 14 11.27 1.71 13.18
CA SER A 14 10.17 1.07 13.90
C SER A 14 10.55 -0.36 14.26
N LYS A 15 10.80 -0.64 15.55
CA LYS A 15 11.13 -1.98 16.02
C LYS A 15 9.88 -2.84 16.09
N ILE A 16 9.83 -3.88 15.27
CA ILE A 16 8.73 -4.82 15.22
C ILE A 16 8.92 -5.86 16.33
N GLN A 17 7.92 -6.03 17.19
CA GLN A 17 7.99 -6.95 18.33
C GLN A 17 7.78 -8.42 17.93
N SER A 18 6.88 -8.66 16.97
CA SER A 18 6.54 -9.99 16.46
C SER A 18 6.13 -9.88 15.00
N LEU A 19 6.42 -10.93 14.22
CA LEU A 19 5.93 -11.10 12.85
C LEU A 19 4.89 -12.23 12.74
N ASP A 20 4.49 -12.81 13.88
CA ASP A 20 3.41 -13.81 13.95
C ASP A 20 2.01 -13.18 13.83
N GLU A 21 1.92 -11.86 13.92
CA GLU A 21 0.70 -11.07 13.80
C GLU A 21 0.86 -10.05 12.68
N ILE A 22 -0.24 -9.42 12.26
CA ILE A 22 -0.23 -8.34 11.29
C ILE A 22 0.19 -7.05 11.99
N VAL A 23 1.36 -6.52 11.63
CA VAL A 23 1.90 -5.27 12.17
C VAL A 23 1.73 -4.18 11.13
N SER A 24 1.08 -3.07 11.51
CA SER A 24 0.95 -1.90 10.63
C SER A 24 2.32 -1.26 10.39
N LEU A 25 2.55 -0.88 9.14
CA LEU A 25 3.69 -0.07 8.71
C LEU A 25 3.29 1.38 8.42
N ASP A 26 2.04 1.76 8.71
CA ASP A 26 1.51 3.08 8.40
C ASP A 26 2.31 4.19 9.11
N SER A 27 2.27 5.38 8.53
CA SER A 27 2.94 6.54 9.10
C SER A 27 2.30 6.92 10.43
N THR A 28 3.14 7.10 11.43
CA THR A 28 2.80 7.59 12.77
C THR A 28 3.67 8.81 13.08
N LYS A 29 3.38 9.52 14.18
CA LYS A 29 4.15 10.70 14.60
C LYS A 29 5.64 10.40 14.79
N GLU A 30 5.98 9.17 15.15
CA GLU A 30 7.35 8.73 15.46
C GLU A 30 8.03 8.04 14.28
N HIS A 31 7.26 7.32 13.45
CA HIS A 31 7.78 6.45 12.39
C HIS A 31 7.06 6.75 11.08
N GLY A 32 7.78 7.30 10.09
CA GLY A 32 7.22 7.66 8.78
C GLY A 32 7.81 6.83 7.66
N TRP A 33 7.15 6.87 6.50
CA TRP A 33 7.77 6.51 5.24
C TRP A 33 8.60 7.69 4.73
N GLU A 34 9.49 7.41 3.79
CA GLU A 34 10.28 8.42 3.09
C GLU A 34 10.03 8.30 1.59
N ILE A 35 10.17 9.41 0.86
CA ILE A 35 10.01 9.45 -0.59
C ILE A 35 11.17 10.20 -1.23
N THR A 36 11.58 9.75 -2.41
CA THR A 36 12.50 10.49 -3.27
C THR A 36 12.04 10.42 -4.72
N LEU A 37 12.16 11.55 -5.41
CA LEU A 37 11.88 11.66 -6.84
C LEU A 37 13.15 11.44 -7.68
N GLN A 38 14.31 11.33 -7.02
CA GLN A 38 15.58 11.05 -7.67
C GLN A 38 15.58 9.59 -8.12
N LYS A 39 16.14 9.34 -9.31
CA LYS A 39 16.33 7.98 -9.78
C LYS A 39 17.38 7.29 -8.93
N ILE A 40 16.98 6.24 -8.22
CA ILE A 40 17.89 5.39 -7.45
C ILE A 40 17.90 3.97 -8.04
N ASP A 41 19.01 3.27 -7.87
CA ASP A 41 19.05 1.81 -8.05
C ASP A 41 18.66 1.16 -6.70
N PRO A 42 17.50 0.49 -6.60
CA PRO A 42 17.04 -0.09 -5.33
C PRO A 42 18.03 -1.08 -4.71
N VAL A 43 18.81 -1.79 -5.53
CA VAL A 43 19.78 -2.78 -5.07
C VAL A 43 20.97 -2.08 -4.42
N ALA A 44 21.65 -1.22 -5.18
CA ALA A 44 22.81 -0.48 -4.69
C ALA A 44 22.46 0.46 -3.52
N PHE A 45 21.27 1.07 -3.56
CA PHE A 45 20.77 1.91 -2.47
C PHE A 45 20.59 1.09 -1.19
N SER A 46 19.90 -0.06 -1.27
CA SER A 46 19.70 -0.94 -0.11
C SER A 46 21.03 -1.40 0.46
N ASP A 47 21.95 -1.88 -0.39
CA ASP A 47 23.27 -2.35 0.03
C ASP A 47 24.10 -1.28 0.73
N SER A 48 24.11 -0.05 0.19
CA SER A 48 24.85 1.07 0.78
C SER A 48 24.32 1.43 2.17
N TYR A 49 23.00 1.52 2.31
CA TYR A 49 22.33 1.84 3.57
C TYR A 49 22.60 0.76 4.61
N LEU A 50 22.45 -0.51 4.22
CA LEU A 50 22.63 -1.67 5.07
C LEU A 50 24.08 -1.88 5.54
N LYS A 51 25.08 -1.34 4.81
CA LYS A 51 26.50 -1.33 5.20
C LYS A 51 26.88 -0.09 6.01
N GLY A 52 25.92 0.79 6.33
CA GLY A 52 26.17 2.05 7.04
C GLY A 52 26.90 3.10 6.20
N GLN A 53 26.98 2.92 4.88
CA GLN A 53 27.58 3.91 3.98
C GLN A 53 26.54 4.99 3.70
N LYS A 54 26.82 6.23 4.10
CA LYS A 54 25.97 7.37 3.73
C LYS A 54 26.14 7.63 2.23
N ASN A 55 25.09 7.33 1.46
CA ASN A 55 24.93 7.90 0.13
C ASN A 55 24.56 9.39 0.29
N SER A 56 25.57 10.25 0.45
CA SER A 56 25.42 11.68 0.76
C SER A 56 24.64 12.48 -0.29
N ASN A 57 24.32 11.89 -1.45
CA ASN A 57 23.67 12.58 -2.56
C ASN A 57 22.17 12.30 -2.69
N ILE A 58 21.61 11.31 -1.98
CA ILE A 58 20.19 10.97 -2.11
C ILE A 58 19.40 11.71 -1.04
N GLN A 59 18.55 12.64 -1.48
CA GLN A 59 17.64 13.37 -0.61
C GLN A 59 16.34 12.58 -0.44
N LEU A 60 16.02 12.23 0.81
CA LEU A 60 14.79 11.58 1.21
C LEU A 60 13.90 12.59 1.95
N GLU A 61 12.67 12.73 1.49
CA GLU A 61 11.66 13.57 2.13
C GLU A 61 10.72 12.70 2.97
N ALA A 62 10.12 13.27 4.02
CA ALA A 62 9.14 12.54 4.80
C ALA A 62 7.85 12.32 3.98
N TYR A 63 7.29 11.12 4.08
CA TYR A 63 6.06 10.73 3.39
C TYR A 63 5.08 10.05 4.35
N GLU A 64 3.81 10.42 4.24
CA GLU A 64 2.73 9.88 5.06
C GLU A 64 1.97 8.81 4.25
N ALA A 65 2.18 7.55 4.60
CA ALA A 65 1.45 6.42 4.02
C ALA A 65 0.42 5.87 5.04
N PRO A 66 -0.79 5.48 4.61
CA PRO A 66 -1.35 5.71 3.28
C PRO A 66 -1.63 7.19 3.05
N GLY A 67 -1.39 7.67 1.83
CA GLY A 67 -1.57 9.06 1.42
C GLY A 67 -1.07 9.31 0.01
N VAL A 68 -1.49 10.43 -0.58
CA VAL A 68 -1.05 10.84 -1.92
C VAL A 68 0.05 11.89 -1.79
N TYR A 69 1.16 11.69 -2.49
CA TYR A 69 2.19 12.70 -2.66
C TYR A 69 1.94 13.48 -3.96
N ILE A 70 1.81 14.79 -3.84
CA ILE A 70 1.61 15.68 -4.98
C ILE A 70 2.97 16.01 -5.58
N LEU A 71 3.15 15.67 -6.84
CA LEU A 71 4.41 15.90 -7.55
C LEU A 71 4.61 17.39 -7.85
N PRO A 72 5.85 17.92 -7.67
CA PRO A 72 6.17 19.30 -8.01
C PRO A 72 6.16 19.54 -9.52
N GLU A 73 6.53 18.51 -10.30
CA GLU A 73 6.57 18.55 -11.76
C GLU A 73 5.81 17.36 -12.37
N GLU A 74 5.08 17.61 -13.45
CA GLU A 74 4.29 16.58 -14.13
C GLU A 74 5.13 15.59 -14.97
N SER A 75 6.34 16.03 -15.32
CA SER A 75 7.37 15.26 -16.05
C SER A 75 7.84 14.03 -15.27
N ILE A 76 7.73 14.06 -13.93
CA ILE A 76 8.20 13.00 -13.04
C ILE A 76 7.22 11.83 -13.11
N GLN A 77 7.62 10.73 -13.75
CA GLN A 77 6.75 9.56 -13.91
C GLN A 77 6.89 8.54 -12.77
N THR A 78 8.02 8.57 -12.06
CA THR A 78 8.41 7.55 -11.09
C THR A 78 8.88 8.21 -9.81
N ALA A 79 8.54 7.61 -8.67
CA ALA A 79 9.08 7.96 -7.36
C ALA A 79 9.47 6.69 -6.60
N PHE A 80 10.38 6.84 -5.64
CA PHE A 80 10.82 5.75 -4.78
C PHE A 80 10.36 6.03 -3.36
N ILE A 81 9.60 5.10 -2.80
CA ILE A 81 9.07 5.16 -1.45
C ILE A 81 9.84 4.15 -0.60
N VAL A 82 10.31 4.58 0.56
CA VAL A 82 11.23 3.81 1.42
C VAL A 82 10.64 3.65 2.81
N LYS A 83 10.70 2.43 3.34
CA LYS A 83 10.45 2.12 4.75
C LYS A 83 11.63 1.38 5.35
N LYS A 84 11.97 1.74 6.57
CA LYS A 84 12.98 1.05 7.38
C LYS A 84 12.32 0.49 8.63
N PHE A 85 12.73 -0.70 9.04
CA PHE A 85 12.23 -1.34 10.25
C PHE A 85 13.26 -2.32 10.82
N ILE A 86 13.20 -2.56 12.12
CA ILE A 86 13.99 -3.60 12.78
C ILE A 86 13.10 -4.82 12.98
N ALA A 87 13.51 -5.96 12.42
CA ALA A 87 12.75 -7.20 12.55
C ALA A 87 13.04 -7.91 13.89
N PRO A 88 12.08 -8.65 14.46
CA PRO A 88 12.32 -9.42 15.67
C PRO A 88 13.30 -10.57 15.43
N LYS A 89 13.91 -11.06 16.51
CA LYS A 89 14.88 -12.16 16.47
C LYS A 89 14.27 -13.47 15.98
N ASN A 90 13.04 -13.77 16.42
CA ASN A 90 12.34 -15.02 16.13
C ASN A 90 10.84 -14.77 15.90
N TRP A 91 10.23 -15.61 15.07
CA TRP A 91 8.78 -15.74 14.86
C TRP A 91 8.49 -17.20 14.51
N LYS A 92 7.24 -17.62 14.67
CA LYS A 92 6.76 -18.98 14.40
C LYS A 92 6.23 -19.16 12.98
N GLY A 93 5.69 -18.10 12.37
CA GLY A 93 5.10 -18.14 11.02
C GLY A 93 6.07 -18.69 9.95
N SER A 94 5.55 -19.55 9.08
CA SER A 94 6.35 -20.21 8.02
C SER A 94 6.49 -19.39 6.73
N GLY A 95 5.77 -18.28 6.64
CA GLY A 95 5.83 -17.36 5.50
C GLY A 95 5.39 -15.96 5.90
N LEU A 96 6.10 -14.96 5.42
CA LEU A 96 5.82 -13.56 5.68
C LEU A 96 5.36 -12.87 4.39
N ALA A 97 4.53 -11.85 4.52
CA ALA A 97 4.16 -11.00 3.41
C ALA A 97 4.14 -9.52 3.83
N VAL A 98 4.27 -8.63 2.85
CA VAL A 98 4.03 -7.20 3.01
C VAL A 98 2.77 -6.85 2.23
N ARG A 99 1.84 -6.16 2.88
CA ARG A 99 0.67 -5.52 2.29
C ARG A 99 0.98 -4.04 2.11
N LEU A 100 0.73 -3.50 0.93
CA LEU A 100 1.03 -2.10 0.58
C LEU A 100 -0.23 -1.32 0.16
N GLY A 101 -1.41 -1.86 0.41
CA GLY A 101 -2.66 -1.24 -0.02
C GLY A 101 -2.73 -1.04 -1.53
N THR A 102 -3.39 0.03 -1.99
CA THR A 102 -3.35 0.43 -3.39
C THR A 102 -2.23 1.43 -3.64
N LEU A 103 -1.49 1.26 -4.72
CA LEU A 103 -0.54 2.23 -5.24
C LEU A 103 -1.11 2.88 -6.50
N THR A 104 -0.60 4.06 -6.84
CA THR A 104 -1.09 4.89 -7.95
C THR A 104 -1.28 4.16 -9.27
N ASP A 105 -0.35 3.30 -9.69
CA ASP A 105 -0.62 2.36 -10.79
C ASP A 105 0.31 1.16 -10.74
N LYS A 106 1.58 1.36 -11.08
CA LYS A 106 2.54 0.26 -11.24
C LYS A 106 3.61 0.34 -10.20
N ASP A 107 4.12 -0.81 -9.77
CA ASP A 107 5.13 -0.84 -8.74
C ASP A 107 6.10 -2.03 -8.86
N LYS A 108 7.32 -1.80 -8.37
CA LYS A 108 8.31 -2.83 -8.09
C LYS A 108 8.79 -2.68 -6.66
N THR A 109 8.64 -3.73 -5.88
CA THR A 109 8.94 -3.70 -4.44
C THR A 109 10.15 -4.58 -4.14
N TYR A 110 11.13 -3.98 -3.47
CA TYR A 110 12.39 -4.58 -3.09
C TYR A 110 12.54 -4.60 -1.57
N LEU A 111 12.98 -5.73 -1.03
CA LEU A 111 13.36 -5.86 0.38
C LEU A 111 14.85 -6.20 0.43
N ASN A 112 15.63 -5.38 1.13
CA ASN A 112 17.07 -5.54 1.28
C ASN A 112 17.78 -5.72 -0.09
N GLY A 113 17.33 -4.98 -1.11
CA GLY A 113 17.85 -5.05 -2.48
C GLY A 113 17.35 -6.24 -3.31
N THR A 114 16.55 -7.15 -2.77
CA THR A 114 15.95 -8.27 -3.52
C THR A 114 14.52 -7.93 -3.93
N LEU A 115 14.17 -8.09 -5.21
CA LEU A 115 12.80 -7.91 -5.69
C LEU A 115 11.89 -8.98 -5.07
N ILE A 116 10.85 -8.55 -4.34
CA ILE A 116 9.86 -9.44 -3.71
C ILE A 116 8.52 -9.47 -4.47
N GLY A 117 8.29 -8.49 -5.34
CA GLY A 117 7.10 -8.46 -6.18
C GLY A 117 7.06 -7.26 -7.10
N GLU A 118 6.27 -7.41 -8.16
CA GLU A 118 5.97 -6.37 -9.12
C GLU A 118 4.52 -6.47 -9.57
N THR A 119 3.89 -5.32 -9.81
CA THR A 119 2.54 -5.26 -10.37
C THR A 119 2.51 -4.25 -11.51
N GLY A 120 2.04 -4.73 -12.67
CA GLY A 120 1.98 -3.95 -13.91
C GLY A 120 3.31 -3.91 -14.66
N ASP A 121 3.24 -3.57 -15.95
CA ASP A 121 4.40 -3.41 -16.81
C ASP A 121 4.92 -1.97 -16.76
N MET A 122 6.09 -1.78 -16.15
CA MET A 122 6.76 -0.47 -16.04
C MET A 122 6.98 0.22 -17.39
N ASN A 123 6.97 -0.50 -18.52
CA ASN A 123 7.09 0.08 -19.86
C ASN A 123 5.74 0.46 -20.49
N SER A 124 4.64 -0.05 -19.96
CA SER A 124 3.31 0.21 -20.51
C SER A 124 2.85 1.64 -20.19
N THR A 125 2.19 2.24 -21.19
CA THR A 125 1.54 3.54 -21.10
C THR A 125 0.08 3.45 -20.66
N LEU A 126 -0.46 2.25 -20.49
CA LEU A 126 -1.84 2.02 -20.07
C LEU A 126 -1.95 1.87 -18.55
N PRO A 127 -3.09 2.21 -17.93
CA PRO A 127 -3.34 1.92 -16.52
C PRO A 127 -3.55 0.42 -16.35
N GLN A 128 -3.05 -0.17 -15.27
CA GLN A 128 -3.09 -1.62 -15.09
C GLN A 128 -3.46 -2.09 -13.69
N ALA A 129 -3.18 -1.30 -12.66
CA ALA A 129 -3.30 -1.79 -11.29
C ALA A 129 -3.66 -0.77 -10.22
N TYR A 130 -3.97 0.49 -10.56
CA TYR A 130 -4.41 1.52 -9.61
C TYR A 130 -5.44 1.04 -8.56
N ASP A 131 -6.33 0.11 -8.92
CA ASP A 131 -7.41 -0.41 -8.09
C ASP A 131 -7.12 -1.71 -7.30
N LYS A 132 -5.88 -2.21 -7.31
CA LYS A 132 -5.53 -3.54 -6.75
C LYS A 132 -4.88 -3.44 -5.37
N ILE A 133 -5.18 -4.31 -4.41
CA ILE A 133 -4.39 -4.33 -3.17
C ILE A 133 -3.11 -5.14 -3.43
N ARG A 134 -1.96 -4.58 -3.04
CA ARG A 134 -0.64 -5.21 -3.25
C ARG A 134 -0.26 -6.01 -2.02
N ILE A 135 -0.05 -7.31 -2.21
CA ILE A 135 0.46 -8.22 -1.18
C ILE A 135 1.60 -9.03 -1.81
N TYR A 136 2.82 -8.83 -1.31
CA TYR A 136 4.00 -9.51 -1.80
C TYR A 136 4.56 -10.47 -0.74
N GLN A 137 4.76 -11.72 -1.15
CA GLN A 137 5.38 -12.74 -0.31
C GLN A 137 6.86 -12.41 -0.12
N ILE A 138 7.34 -12.50 1.11
CA ILE A 138 8.76 -12.33 1.41
C ILE A 138 9.42 -13.72 1.36
N PRO A 139 10.43 -13.93 0.51
CA PRO A 139 11.21 -15.17 0.50
C PRO A 139 11.82 -15.50 1.87
N ASN A 140 11.79 -16.78 2.23
CA ASN A 140 12.37 -17.25 3.48
C ASN A 140 13.87 -16.92 3.55
N GLY A 141 14.31 -16.36 4.68
CA GLY A 141 15.70 -15.97 4.90
C GLY A 141 16.08 -14.57 4.38
N LEU A 142 15.18 -13.86 3.69
CA LEU A 142 15.47 -12.50 3.22
C LEU A 142 15.43 -11.44 4.33
N ILE A 143 14.64 -11.67 5.39
CA ILE A 143 14.57 -10.79 6.56
C ILE A 143 15.83 -10.96 7.41
N ARG A 144 16.47 -9.84 7.71
CA ARG A 144 17.61 -9.75 8.63
C ARG A 144 17.09 -9.66 10.07
N LYS A 145 17.32 -10.72 10.85
CA LYS A 145 16.76 -10.87 12.21
C LYS A 145 17.50 -9.98 13.21
N ASP A 146 16.75 -9.26 14.06
CA ASP A 146 17.29 -8.31 15.06
C ASP A 146 18.19 -7.22 14.45
N GLU A 147 18.01 -6.96 13.16
CA GLU A 147 18.78 -6.01 12.37
C GLU A 147 17.83 -5.12 11.57
N VAL A 148 18.38 -4.02 11.05
CA VAL A 148 17.66 -3.10 10.16
C VAL A 148 17.38 -3.78 8.82
N ASN A 149 16.14 -3.66 8.38
CA ASN A 149 15.67 -4.05 7.07
C ASN A 149 15.18 -2.80 6.33
N ILE A 150 15.34 -2.78 5.02
CA ILE A 150 14.92 -1.68 4.16
C ILE A 150 14.00 -2.20 3.06
N LEU A 151 12.83 -1.59 2.96
CA LEU A 151 11.85 -1.82 1.92
C LEU A 151 11.86 -0.60 0.99
N VAL A 152 12.08 -0.84 -0.30
CA VAL A 152 12.13 0.19 -1.35
C VAL A 152 11.08 -0.15 -2.39
N ILE A 153 10.22 0.80 -2.68
CA ILE A 153 9.13 0.65 -3.64
C ILE A 153 9.36 1.67 -4.75
N GLU A 154 9.65 1.19 -5.95
CA GLU A 154 9.59 2.00 -7.15
C GLU A 154 8.13 2.07 -7.59
N VAL A 155 7.53 3.26 -7.59
CA VAL A 155 6.16 3.50 -8.00
C VAL A 155 6.18 4.29 -9.29
N LYS A 156 5.39 3.88 -10.29
CA LYS A 156 5.18 4.64 -11.52
C LYS A 156 3.73 5.08 -11.59
N LYS A 157 3.53 6.39 -11.77
CA LYS A 157 2.18 6.97 -11.90
C LYS A 157 1.57 6.67 -13.27
N TYR A 158 0.25 6.77 -13.31
CA TYR A 158 -0.51 6.88 -14.56
C TYR A 158 -1.26 8.20 -14.61
N PHE A 159 -1.97 8.53 -13.52
CA PHE A 159 -2.72 9.77 -13.39
C PHE A 159 -1.83 11.00 -13.19
N GLN A 160 -2.42 12.19 -13.35
CA GLN A 160 -1.67 13.45 -13.32
C GLN A 160 -1.30 13.84 -11.88
N LYS A 161 -0.03 14.22 -11.71
CA LYS A 161 0.55 14.86 -10.50
C LYS A 161 0.42 14.12 -9.16
N GLU A 162 -0.04 12.88 -9.15
CA GLU A 162 -0.20 12.10 -7.92
C GLU A 162 0.67 10.86 -7.95
N ILE A 163 1.28 10.53 -6.81
CA ILE A 163 2.02 9.28 -6.62
C ILE A 163 1.96 8.85 -5.15
N GLY A 164 1.84 7.56 -4.88
CA GLY A 164 1.86 7.09 -3.50
C GLY A 164 1.27 5.70 -3.28
N ILE A 165 1.15 5.38 -2.00
CA ILE A 165 0.34 4.32 -1.41
C ILE A 165 -0.97 4.98 -0.98
N GLU A 166 -2.01 4.90 -1.79
CA GLU A 166 -3.16 5.81 -1.73
C GLU A 166 -4.26 5.34 -0.77
N GLN A 167 -4.63 4.06 -0.82
CA GLN A 167 -5.75 3.53 -0.05
C GLN A 167 -5.37 2.22 0.66
N ASP A 168 -6.29 1.77 1.51
CA ASP A 168 -6.13 0.60 2.39
C ASP A 168 -5.07 0.86 3.48
N LYS A 169 -4.10 -0.03 3.68
CA LYS A 169 -3.09 0.08 4.73
C LYS A 169 -1.79 -0.59 4.32
N THR A 170 -0.71 -0.17 4.94
CA THR A 170 0.59 -0.83 4.86
C THR A 170 0.80 -1.73 6.08
N ALA A 171 1.22 -2.96 5.86
CA ALA A 171 1.43 -3.92 6.94
C ALA A 171 2.45 -5.00 6.57
N ILE A 172 3.03 -5.63 7.58
CA ILE A 172 3.91 -6.80 7.46
C ILE A 172 3.53 -7.83 8.53
N GLY A 173 3.65 -9.11 8.21
CA GLY A 173 3.35 -10.17 9.15
C GLY A 173 3.19 -11.52 8.46
N ASP A 174 2.58 -12.46 9.18
CA ASP A 174 2.27 -13.78 8.64
C ASP A 174 1.40 -13.69 7.37
N SER A 175 1.86 -14.36 6.33
CA SER A 175 1.26 -14.33 5.01
C SER A 175 -0.16 -14.87 4.98
N LEU A 176 -0.45 -15.92 5.75
CA LEU A 176 -1.79 -16.51 5.82
C LEU A 176 -2.75 -15.58 6.54
N LEU A 177 -2.29 -14.90 7.60
CA LEU A 177 -3.11 -13.91 8.30
C LEU A 177 -3.45 -12.71 7.40
N ILE A 178 -2.46 -12.17 6.68
CA ILE A 178 -2.67 -11.04 5.75
C ILE A 178 -3.67 -11.40 4.66
N GLN A 179 -3.54 -12.60 4.06
CA GLN A 179 -4.47 -13.07 3.04
C GLN A 179 -5.87 -13.33 3.60
N LYS A 180 -5.96 -13.93 4.79
CA LYS A 180 -7.23 -14.16 5.47
C LYS A 180 -7.97 -12.84 5.74
N GLU A 181 -7.28 -11.83 6.25
CA GLU A 181 -7.88 -10.51 6.53
C GLU A 181 -8.38 -9.84 5.23
N LEU A 182 -7.61 -9.93 4.14
CA LEU A 182 -8.06 -9.44 2.84
C LEU A 182 -9.33 -10.16 2.38
N LEU A 183 -9.34 -11.50 2.44
CA LEU A 183 -10.49 -12.29 2.03
C LEU A 183 -11.72 -11.97 2.86
N GLU A 184 -11.61 -11.90 4.19
CA GLU A 184 -12.73 -11.52 5.08
C GLU A 184 -13.30 -10.15 4.71
N THR A 185 -12.44 -9.18 4.42
CA THR A 185 -12.86 -7.85 3.97
C THR A 185 -13.61 -7.90 2.64
N GLU A 186 -13.10 -8.65 1.66
CA GLU A 186 -13.75 -8.82 0.35
C GLU A 186 -15.08 -9.59 0.46
N TYR A 187 -15.16 -10.62 1.31
CA TYR A 187 -16.40 -11.37 1.58
C TYR A 187 -17.48 -10.47 2.17
N ILE A 188 -17.14 -9.59 3.12
CA ILE A 188 -18.09 -8.63 3.69
C ILE A 188 -18.61 -7.68 2.61
N LYS A 189 -17.75 -7.17 1.72
CA LYS A 189 -18.16 -6.33 0.58
C LYS A 189 -19.11 -7.07 -0.36
N ILE A 190 -18.81 -8.34 -0.69
CA ILE A 190 -19.67 -9.18 -1.54
C ILE A 190 -21.01 -9.46 -0.86
N LEU A 191 -21.02 -9.74 0.45
CA LEU A 191 -22.23 -9.97 1.22
C LEU A 191 -23.14 -8.74 1.21
N LEU A 192 -22.58 -7.55 1.51
CA LEU A 192 -23.31 -6.29 1.43
C LEU A 192 -23.85 -6.05 0.03
N LEU A 193 -23.04 -6.30 -1.00
CA LEU A 193 -23.44 -6.19 -2.40
C LEU A 193 -24.65 -7.08 -2.74
N MET A 194 -24.68 -8.32 -2.26
CA MET A 194 -25.80 -9.24 -2.45
C MET A 194 -27.07 -8.73 -1.76
N ILE A 195 -26.96 -8.24 -0.53
CA ILE A 195 -28.10 -7.69 0.23
C ILE A 195 -28.68 -6.46 -0.49
N TYR A 196 -27.84 -5.50 -0.87
CA TYR A 196 -28.29 -4.29 -1.58
C TYR A 196 -28.90 -4.60 -2.94
N THR A 197 -28.32 -5.55 -3.68
CA THR A 197 -28.86 -5.97 -4.98
C THR A 197 -30.23 -6.64 -4.82
N THR A 198 -30.38 -7.52 -3.83
CA THR A 198 -31.65 -8.23 -3.57
C THR A 198 -32.74 -7.24 -3.14
N ALA A 199 -32.41 -6.29 -2.26
CA ALA A 199 -33.34 -5.24 -1.86
C ALA A 199 -33.75 -4.36 -3.06
N GLY A 200 -32.80 -3.93 -3.89
CA GLY A 200 -33.09 -3.12 -5.08
C GLY A 200 -34.02 -3.84 -6.06
N VAL A 201 -33.76 -5.11 -6.35
CA VAL A 201 -34.63 -5.94 -7.21
C VAL A 201 -36.03 -6.10 -6.59
N TYR A 202 -36.11 -6.31 -5.27
CA TYR A 202 -37.39 -6.43 -4.56
C TYR A 202 -38.26 -5.17 -4.69
N PHE A 203 -37.67 -3.98 -4.46
CA PHE A 203 -38.41 -2.72 -4.58
C PHE A 203 -38.82 -2.40 -6.02
N LEU A 204 -37.98 -2.73 -7.02
CA LEU A 204 -38.36 -2.64 -8.42
C LEU A 204 -39.54 -3.58 -8.77
N PHE A 205 -39.51 -4.82 -8.25
CA PHE A 205 -40.62 -5.76 -8.43
C PHE A 205 -41.91 -5.24 -7.80
N LEU A 206 -41.86 -4.68 -6.59
CA LEU A 206 -43.02 -4.04 -5.95
C LEU A 206 -43.58 -2.90 -6.79
N TYR A 207 -42.72 -2.05 -7.36
CA TYR A 207 -43.16 -0.97 -8.25
C TYR A 207 -43.83 -1.50 -9.52
N LEU A 208 -43.28 -2.54 -10.16
CA LEU A 208 -43.90 -3.15 -11.34
C LEU A 208 -45.30 -3.68 -11.05
N ARG A 209 -45.51 -4.24 -9.85
CA ARG A 209 -46.81 -4.74 -9.40
C ARG A 209 -47.78 -3.62 -8.99
N ARG A 210 -47.29 -2.54 -8.40
CA ARG A 210 -48.10 -1.42 -7.90
C ARG A 210 -47.47 -0.08 -8.27
N ARG A 211 -47.72 0.36 -9.51
CA ARG A 211 -47.16 1.60 -10.10
C ARG A 211 -47.59 2.91 -9.42
N ALA A 212 -48.55 2.86 -8.49
CA ALA A 212 -48.98 4.01 -7.70
C ALA A 212 -47.90 4.46 -6.70
N ASP A 213 -47.12 3.53 -6.17
CA ASP A 213 -46.15 3.80 -5.09
C ASP A 213 -44.77 4.12 -5.72
N ARG A 214 -44.64 5.33 -6.27
CA ARG A 214 -43.41 5.78 -6.97
C ARG A 214 -42.17 5.79 -6.07
N GLU A 215 -42.34 5.85 -4.75
CA GLU A 215 -41.24 5.76 -3.77
C GLU A 215 -40.41 4.48 -3.92
N ASN A 216 -41.07 3.36 -4.22
CA ASN A 216 -40.41 2.07 -4.43
C ASN A 216 -39.50 2.09 -5.68
N LEU A 217 -39.88 2.84 -6.71
CA LEU A 217 -39.03 3.03 -7.90
C LEU A 217 -37.76 3.80 -7.54
N TYR A 218 -37.90 4.92 -6.81
CA TYR A 218 -36.74 5.72 -6.41
C TYR A 218 -35.79 4.93 -5.49
N TYR A 219 -36.34 4.16 -4.54
CA TYR A 219 -35.52 3.34 -3.64
C TYR A 219 -34.81 2.19 -4.38
N GLY A 220 -35.50 1.51 -5.30
CA GLY A 220 -34.90 0.47 -6.14
C GLY A 220 -33.81 1.00 -7.08
N LEU A 221 -34.04 2.14 -7.72
CA LEU A 221 -33.02 2.78 -8.56
C LEU A 221 -31.84 3.30 -7.74
N PHE A 222 -32.10 3.94 -6.60
CA PHE A 222 -31.05 4.45 -5.71
C PHE A 222 -30.10 3.34 -5.24
N THR A 223 -30.63 2.20 -4.80
CA THR A 223 -29.82 1.06 -4.34
C THR A 223 -28.98 0.44 -5.48
N ILE A 224 -29.49 0.46 -6.72
CA ILE A 224 -28.74 0.00 -7.90
C ILE A 224 -27.71 1.04 -8.36
N PHE A 225 -28.02 2.34 -8.33
CA PHE A 225 -27.08 3.40 -8.71
C PHE A 225 -25.96 3.59 -7.67
N ALA A 226 -26.25 3.42 -6.38
CA ALA A 226 -25.24 3.42 -5.33
C ALA A 226 -24.15 2.35 -5.58
N ARG A 227 -24.55 1.20 -6.16
CA ARG A 227 -23.60 0.17 -6.61
C ARG A 227 -22.74 0.66 -7.78
N PHE A 228 -23.33 1.31 -8.77
CA PHE A 228 -22.55 1.85 -9.90
C PHE A 228 -21.49 2.84 -9.43
N ILE A 229 -21.82 3.74 -8.50
CA ILE A 229 -20.85 4.70 -7.95
C ILE A 229 -19.69 3.99 -7.24
N SER A 230 -19.96 2.91 -6.49
CA SER A 230 -18.90 2.09 -5.87
C SER A 230 -18.00 1.37 -6.88
N ILE A 231 -18.53 0.99 -8.04
CA ILE A 231 -17.77 0.31 -9.10
C ILE A 231 -16.98 1.34 -9.92
N PHE A 232 -17.56 2.51 -10.22
CA PHE A 232 -16.87 3.59 -10.94
C PHE A 232 -15.75 4.22 -10.12
N LYS A 233 -15.90 4.36 -8.79
CA LYS A 233 -14.80 4.80 -7.92
C LYS A 233 -13.61 3.82 -7.87
N LYS A 234 -13.79 2.59 -8.37
CA LYS A 234 -12.70 1.62 -8.55
C LYS A 234 -12.07 1.72 -9.96
N SER A 235 -12.67 2.49 -10.87
CA SER A 235 -12.30 2.57 -12.29
C SER A 235 -11.73 3.93 -12.72
N ASP A 236 -11.82 4.96 -11.88
CA ASP A 236 -11.19 6.27 -12.06
C ASP A 236 -10.04 6.44 -11.07
#